data_AF-A0A348Z5Y1-F1
#
_entry.id   AF-A0A348Z5Y1-F1
#
_cell.length_a   1.000
_cell.length_b   1.000
_cell.length_c   1.000
_cell.angle_alpha   90.00
_cell.angle_beta   90.00
_cell.angle_gamma   90.00
#
_symmetry.space_group_name_H-M   'P 1'
#
loop_
_entity.id
_entity.type
_entity.pdbx_description
1 polymer ?
#
loop_
_entity_poly.entity_id
_entity_poly.type
_entity_poly.pdbx_seq_one_letter_code
_entity_poly.pdbx_strand_id
1 'polypeptide(L)' 'MSYNLNPEELVVVAAVLSLYIAKNRTSDEINLLGNLFQAIGTNLSTIATVTPQNESTINNKNNTN' A
#
# COMPACT_ATOMS: atom_id res chain seq x y z
N MET A 1 7.43 18.68 7.38
CA MET A 1 5.98 18.53 7.62
C MET A 1 5.67 17.04 7.45
N SER A 2 5.41 16.33 8.54
CA SER A 2 5.04 14.90 8.46
C SER A 2 3.56 14.83 8.10
N TYR A 3 3.23 14.41 6.89
CA TYR A 3 1.85 14.19 6.46
C TYR A 3 1.34 12.86 7.05
N ASN A 4 1.02 12.87 8.35
CA ASN A 4 0.32 11.75 8.98
C ASN A 4 -1.18 12.03 8.91
N LEU A 5 -1.81 11.57 7.82
CA LEU A 5 -3.26 11.38 7.82
C LEU A 5 -3.58 10.25 8.80
N ASN A 6 -4.55 10.46 9.67
CA ASN A 6 -5.08 9.36 10.47
C ASN A 6 -5.87 8.38 9.56
N PRO A 7 -6.15 7.15 10.04
CA PRO A 7 -6.83 6.15 9.22
C PRO A 7 -8.17 6.63 8.65
N GLU A 8 -8.95 7.39 9.42
CA GLU A 8 -10.26 7.91 8.99
C GLU A 8 -10.12 8.97 7.88
N GLU A 9 -9.18 9.89 8.01
CA GLU A 9 -8.86 10.90 7.01
C GLU A 9 -8.38 10.25 5.71
N LEU A 10 -7.59 9.18 5.80
CA LEU A 10 -7.15 8.41 4.63
C LEU A 10 -8.33 7.79 3.89
N VAL A 11 -9.31 7.23 4.61
CA VAL A 11 -10.55 6.68 4.02
C VAL A 11 -11.33 7.78 3.30
N VAL A 12 -11.47 8.96 3.91
CA VAL A 12 -12.18 10.09 3.28
C VAL A 12 -11.47 10.55 2.00
N VAL A 13 -10.14 10.69 2.03
CA VAL A 13 -9.37 11.08 0.85
C VAL A 13 -9.49 10.03 -0.26
N ALA A 14 -9.42 8.73 0.07
CA ALA A 14 -9.58 7.64 -0.90
C ALA A 14 -10.98 7.63 -1.54
N ALA A 15 -12.04 7.92 -0.76
CA ALA A 15 -13.39 8.04 -1.28
C ALA A 15 -13.52 9.21 -2.25
N VAL A 16 -13.00 10.39 -1.89
CA VAL A 16 -13.01 11.56 -2.77
C VAL A 16 -12.23 11.28 -4.06
N LEU A 17 -11.04 10.70 -3.96
CA LEU A 17 -10.24 10.31 -5.12
C LEU A 17 -10.99 9.34 -6.04
N SER A 18 -11.69 8.36 -5.47
CA SER A 18 -12.51 7.40 -6.23
C SER A 18 -13.62 8.08 -7.02
N LEU A 19 -14.29 9.09 -6.44
CA LEU A 19 -15.30 9.89 -7.14
C LEU A 19 -14.70 10.65 -8.33
N TYR A 20 -13.51 11.24 -8.17
CA TYR A 20 -12.83 11.95 -9.26
C TYR A 20 -12.38 10.99 -10.37
N ILE A 21 -11.89 9.80 -10.02
CA ILE A 21 -11.47 8.79 -10.98
C ILE A 21 -12.67 8.28 -11.80
N ALA A 22 -13.82 8.05 -11.15
CA ALA A 22 -15.02 7.51 -11.77
C ALA A 22 -15.79 8.53 -12.64
N LYS A 23 -15.55 9.83 -12.45
CA LYS A 23 -16.27 10.90 -13.14
C LYS A 23 -16.14 10.77 -14.67
N ASN A 24 -17.28 10.85 -15.37
CA ASN A 24 -17.38 10.75 -16.83
C ASN A 24 -16.85 9.44 -17.44
N ARG A 25 -16.82 8.35 -16.67
CA ARG A 25 -16.45 7.01 -17.15
C ARG A 25 -17.65 6.08 -17.20
N THR A 26 -17.57 5.09 -18.07
CA THR A 26 -18.51 3.98 -18.12
C THR A 26 -18.26 3.00 -16.97
N SER A 27 -19.25 2.16 -16.66
CA SER A 27 -19.12 1.11 -15.65
C SER A 27 -17.97 0.14 -15.95
N ASP A 28 -17.74 -0.18 -17.22
CA ASP A 28 -16.66 -1.08 -17.63
C ASP A 28 -15.28 -0.47 -17.40
N GLU A 29 -15.11 0.83 -17.70
CA GLU A 29 -13.86 1.54 -17.40
C GLU A 29 -13.61 1.66 -15.89
N ILE A 30 -14.65 1.89 -15.10
CA ILE A 30 -14.54 1.93 -13.63
C ILE A 30 -14.13 0.56 -13.09
N ASN A 31 -14.75 -0.52 -13.57
CA ASN A 31 -14.41 -1.89 -13.19
C ASN A 31 -12.97 -2.24 -13.56
N LEU A 32 -12.52 -1.85 -14.76
CA LEU A 32 -11.14 -2.06 -15.19
C LEU A 32 -10.13 -1.36 -14.26
N LEU A 33 -10.39 -0.10 -13.90
CA LEU A 33 -9.55 0.66 -12.98
C LEU A 33 -9.57 0.05 -11.56
N GLY A 34 -10.72 -0.36 -11.06
CA GLY A 34 -10.85 -1.05 -9.77
C GLY A 34 -9.99 -2.33 -9.72
N ASN A 35 -10.07 -3.15 -10.77
CA ASN A 35 -9.25 -4.36 -10.90
C ASN A 35 -7.75 -4.04 -10.94
N LEU A 36 -7.35 -2.96 -11.61
CA LEU A 36 -5.95 -2.50 -11.62
C LEU A 36 -5.46 -2.14 -10.21
N PHE A 37 -6.21 -1.33 -9.46
CA PHE A 37 -5.83 -0.94 -8.10
C PHE A 37 -5.78 -2.15 -7.15
N GLN A 38 -6.70 -3.11 -7.31
CA GLN A 38 -6.68 -4.36 -6.53
C GLN A 38 -5.44 -5.20 -6.85
N ALA A 39 -5.05 -5.32 -8.11
CA ALA A 39 -3.84 -6.04 -8.50
C ALA A 39 -2.58 -5.38 -7.93
N ILE A 40 -2.48 -4.05 -8.00
CA ILE A 40 -1.37 -3.29 -7.40
C ILE A 40 -1.29 -3.55 -5.89
N GLY A 41 -2.41 -3.41 -5.16
CA GLY A 41 -2.44 -3.64 -3.72
C GLY A 41 -2.07 -5.07 -3.32
N THR A 42 -2.54 -6.05 -4.09
CA THR A 42 -2.19 -7.47 -3.89
C THR A 42 -0.70 -7.71 -4.08
N ASN A 43 -0.11 -7.14 -5.15
CA ASN A 43 1.33 -7.28 -5.41
C ASN A 43 2.18 -6.62 -4.32
N LEU A 44 1.80 -5.43 -3.84
CA LEU A 44 2.49 -4.76 -2.73
C LEU A 44 2.42 -5.56 -1.44
N SER A 45 1.25 -6.09 -1.08
CA SER A 45 1.07 -6.96 0.08
C SER A 45 1.89 -8.24 -0.04
N THR A 46 1.94 -8.83 -1.24
CA THR A 46 2.79 -9.98 -1.53
C THR A 46 4.26 -9.62 -1.32
N ILE A 47 4.75 -8.51 -1.87
CA ILE A 47 6.13 -8.05 -1.66
C ILE A 47 6.43 -7.84 -0.17
N ALA A 48 5.54 -7.22 0.59
CA ALA A 48 5.75 -6.98 2.02
C ALA A 48 5.78 -8.28 2.85
N THR A 49 5.07 -9.31 2.43
CA THR A 49 5.05 -10.63 3.11
C THR A 49 6.22 -11.52 2.69
N VAL A 50 6.66 -11.48 1.43
CA VAL A 50 7.78 -12.28 0.92
C VAL A 50 9.13 -11.62 1.14
N THR A 51 9.19 -10.30 1.38
CA THR A 51 10.42 -9.63 1.81
C THR A 51 10.70 -10.11 3.23
N PRO A 52 11.72 -10.95 3.46
CA PRO A 52 12.00 -11.43 4.81
C PRO A 52 12.29 -10.23 5.70
N GLN A 53 11.87 -10.29 6.97
CA GLN A 53 12.33 -9.39 8.04
C GLN A 53 13.84 -9.59 8.30
N ASN A 54 14.68 -9.42 7.28
CA ASN A 54 16.13 -9.57 7.34
C ASN A 54 16.79 -8.24 7.75
N GLU A 55 16.17 -7.52 8.68
CA GLU A 55 16.89 -6.57 9.54
C GLU A 55 17.11 -7.15 10.95
N SER A 56 17.12 -8.48 11.07
CA SER A 56 17.53 -9.17 12.30
C SER A 56 19.01 -9.54 12.24
N THR A 57 19.84 -8.68 12.85
CA THR A 57 21.06 -9.03 13.59
C THR A 57 22.29 -9.49 12.79
N ILE A 58 23.03 -8.54 12.20
CA ILE A 58 24.50 -8.62 12.22
C ILE A 58 24.97 -7.74 13.37
N ASN A 59 25.04 -8.28 14.59
CA ASN A 59 25.90 -7.74 15.64
C ASN A 59 26.17 -8.79 16.73
N ASN A 60 27.47 -9.10 16.85
CA ASN A 60 28.19 -9.59 18.02
C ASN A 60 28.27 -11.10 18.30
N LYS A 61 29.34 -11.73 17.79
CA LYS A 61 30.11 -12.75 18.52
C LYS A 61 31.62 -12.53 18.32
N ASN A 62 32.12 -11.38 18.79
CA ASN A 62 33.57 -11.15 18.92
C ASN A 62 33.90 -10.76 20.37
N ASN A 63 33.88 -11.73 21.29
CA ASN A 63 34.39 -11.68 22.69
C ASN A 63 34.06 -13.03 23.36
N THR A 64 34.87 -13.76 24.13
CA THR A 64 36.27 -13.72 24.61
C THR A 64 36.49 -15.04 25.38
N ASN A 65 37.74 -15.53 25.39
CA ASN A 65 38.33 -16.66 26.15
C ASN A 65 38.08 -18.08 25.65
#